data_AF-A0A7S3IRY7-F1
#
_entry.id   AF-A0A7S3IRY7-F1
#
_cell.length_a   1.000
_cell.length_b   1.000
_cell.length_c   1.000
_cell.angle_alpha   90.00
_cell.angle_beta   90.00
_cell.angle_gamma   90.00
#
_symmetry.space_group_name_H-M   'P 1'
#
loop_
_entity.id
_entity.type
_entity.pdbx_description
1 polymer ?
#
loop_
_entity_poly.entity_id
_entity_poly.type
_entity_poly.pdbx_seq_one_letter_code
_entity_poly.pdbx_strand_id
1 'polypeptide(L)'
;DVPDDYGLEYGDEEPATKSKPGIPRKVPISIKEAMSAKKVLQKILDVQFYESGWHESLSDTKWAIKFIGLESHSDEKIYELLAKKGKIINRYPGIRSLGAKNELQKLVVMATAINKAVDLPKLLNFIPKTFNFPEDKDKFAKSAKNKPGLFIAKPSAGGMGDNIYVFKDIKNVPDQVKEDMVIQRYIEKPFLIDGLKFDLRMYVVLTGMEDGNIHAFLADEGLARFCTEPYVKVTPANFRNQ
;
A
#
# COMPACT_ATOMS: atom_id res chain seq x y z
N ASP A 1 -24.67 43.27 -35.39
CA ASP A 1 -23.51 42.91 -36.23
C ASP A 1 -22.69 41.78 -35.62
N VAL A 2 -23.17 40.56 -35.78
CA VAL A 2 -22.34 39.37 -36.04
C VAL A 2 -23.17 38.52 -37.03
N PRO A 3 -22.64 38.11 -38.20
CA PRO A 3 -23.45 37.58 -39.30
C PRO A 3 -23.81 36.10 -39.15
N ASP A 4 -24.98 35.76 -39.67
CA ASP A 4 -25.47 34.42 -39.95
C ASP A 4 -24.67 33.72 -41.07
N ASP A 5 -24.84 32.40 -41.08
CA ASP A 5 -24.82 31.52 -42.26
C ASP A 5 -23.49 30.89 -42.69
N TYR A 6 -23.26 29.67 -42.21
CA TYR A 6 -22.56 28.63 -42.97
C TYR A 6 -23.54 27.49 -43.21
N GLY A 7 -24.23 27.55 -44.35
CA GLY A 7 -24.98 26.43 -44.87
C GLY A 7 -24.11 25.17 -44.98
N LEU A 8 -24.54 24.12 -44.29
CA LEU A 8 -24.11 22.75 -44.54
C LEU A 8 -25.38 21.93 -44.73
N GLU A 9 -25.58 21.45 -45.96
CA GLU A 9 -26.64 20.51 -46.31
C GLU A 9 -26.47 19.23 -45.49
N TYR A 10 -27.51 18.85 -44.74
CA TYR A 10 -27.59 17.54 -44.11
C TYR A 10 -27.93 16.51 -45.19
N GLY A 11 -26.91 15.81 -45.68
CA GLY A 11 -27.11 14.55 -46.40
C GLY A 11 -27.62 13.49 -45.43
N ASP A 12 -28.73 12.83 -45.78
CA ASP A 12 -29.24 11.66 -45.07
C ASP A 12 -28.22 10.51 -45.18
N GLU A 13 -27.31 10.39 -44.21
CA GLU A 13 -26.49 9.19 -44.04
C GLU A 13 -27.35 8.06 -43.46
N GLU A 14 -27.50 6.98 -44.22
CA GLU A 14 -28.06 5.72 -43.73
C GLU A 14 -27.36 5.29 -42.43
N PRO A 15 -28.08 4.75 -41.43
CA PRO A 15 -27.49 4.39 -40.16
C PRO A 15 -26.45 3.29 -40.37
N ALA A 16 -25.19 3.62 -40.06
CA ALA A 16 -24.08 2.69 -40.06
C ALA A 16 -24.49 1.39 -39.34
N THR A 17 -24.46 0.28 -40.09
CA THR A 17 -24.70 -1.06 -39.55
C THR A 17 -23.78 -1.27 -38.35
N LYS A 18 -24.37 -1.46 -37.16
CA LYS A 18 -23.61 -1.83 -35.95
C LYS A 18 -22.81 -3.10 -36.25
N SER A 19 -21.51 -2.93 -36.51
CA SER A 19 -20.60 -4.06 -36.62
C SER A 19 -20.64 -4.80 -35.29
N LYS A 20 -20.75 -6.13 -35.34
CA LYS A 20 -20.67 -6.97 -34.14
C LYS A 20 -19.36 -6.58 -33.41
N PRO A 21 -19.38 -6.27 -32.11
CA PRO A 21 -18.15 -5.99 -31.39
C PRO A 21 -17.21 -7.19 -31.58
N GLY A 22 -16.06 -6.94 -32.22
CA GLY A 22 -15.06 -7.97 -32.47
C GLY A 22 -14.66 -8.59 -31.14
N ILE A 23 -14.52 -9.92 -31.12
CA ILE A 23 -14.09 -10.64 -29.91
C ILE A 23 -12.77 -10.00 -29.44
N PRO A 24 -12.70 -9.48 -28.20
CA PRO A 24 -11.49 -8.84 -27.69
C PRO A 24 -10.30 -9.81 -27.79
N ARG A 25 -9.12 -9.26 -28.09
CA ARG A 25 -7.88 -10.07 -28.11
C ARG A 25 -7.74 -10.80 -26.78
N LYS A 26 -7.69 -12.13 -26.83
CA LYS A 26 -7.55 -12.96 -25.63
C LYS A 26 -6.28 -12.59 -24.85
N VAL A 27 -6.44 -12.10 -23.62
CA VAL A 27 -5.35 -11.74 -22.71
C VAL A 27 -5.22 -12.84 -21.64
N PRO A 28 -4.19 -13.70 -21.70
CA PRO A 28 -4.02 -14.77 -20.72
C PRO A 28 -3.47 -14.22 -19.39
N ILE A 29 -4.15 -14.50 -18.28
CA ILE A 29 -3.77 -14.05 -16.94
C ILE A 29 -3.47 -15.24 -16.03
N SER A 30 -2.27 -15.30 -15.48
CA SER A 30 -1.92 -16.34 -14.50
C SER A 30 -2.22 -15.86 -13.09
N ILE A 31 -3.13 -16.55 -12.40
CA ILE A 31 -3.47 -16.31 -10.98
C ILE A 31 -3.08 -17.48 -10.06
N LYS A 32 -2.35 -18.46 -10.59
CA LYS A 32 -1.94 -19.71 -9.92
C LYS A 32 -1.27 -19.48 -8.56
N GLU A 33 -0.45 -18.44 -8.44
CA GLU A 33 0.34 -18.12 -7.24
C GLU A 33 -0.36 -17.11 -6.30
N ALA A 34 -1.49 -16.55 -6.72
CA ALA A 34 -2.20 -15.49 -6.01
C ALA A 34 -3.20 -16.05 -4.98
N MET A 35 -2.78 -17.00 -4.16
CA MET A 35 -3.68 -17.82 -3.32
C MET A 35 -4.64 -17.00 -2.45
N SER A 36 -4.15 -15.93 -1.81
CA SER A 36 -4.96 -15.06 -0.94
C SER A 36 -6.01 -14.24 -1.69
N ALA A 37 -5.78 -13.94 -2.97
CA ALA A 37 -6.67 -13.15 -3.81
C ALA A 37 -7.41 -13.98 -4.87
N LYS A 38 -7.16 -15.29 -4.95
CA LYS A 38 -7.59 -16.15 -6.06
C LYS A 38 -9.09 -16.08 -6.32
N LYS A 39 -9.91 -16.13 -5.26
CA LYS A 39 -11.38 -16.06 -5.39
C LYS A 39 -11.86 -14.73 -6.00
N VAL A 40 -11.22 -13.62 -5.62
CA VAL A 40 -11.58 -12.29 -6.15
C VAL A 40 -11.11 -12.17 -7.59
N LEU A 41 -9.88 -12.59 -7.89
CA LEU A 41 -9.34 -12.58 -9.24
C LEU A 41 -10.17 -13.45 -10.19
N GLN A 42 -10.63 -14.63 -9.75
CA GLN A 42 -11.51 -15.47 -10.55
C GLN A 42 -12.79 -14.75 -10.95
N LYS A 43 -13.48 -14.13 -9.99
CA LYS A 43 -14.69 -13.34 -10.26
C LYS A 43 -14.42 -12.18 -11.23
N ILE A 44 -13.27 -11.50 -11.09
CA ILE A 44 -12.87 -10.45 -12.02
C ILE A 44 -12.69 -11.01 -13.43
N LEU A 45 -12.01 -12.14 -13.58
CA LEU A 45 -11.79 -12.78 -14.89
C LEU A 45 -13.11 -13.23 -15.52
N ASP A 46 -14.05 -13.76 -14.74
CA ASP A 46 -15.36 -14.18 -15.23
C ASP A 46 -16.16 -13.01 -15.81
N VAL A 47 -16.07 -11.82 -15.19
CA VAL A 47 -16.71 -10.58 -15.68
C VAL A 47 -15.94 -9.99 -16.87
N GLN A 48 -14.61 -9.91 -16.77
CA GLN A 48 -13.75 -9.25 -17.75
C GLN A 48 -13.51 -10.07 -19.03
N PHE A 49 -13.95 -11.32 -19.08
CA PHE A 49 -13.83 -12.16 -20.26
C PHE A 49 -14.52 -11.53 -21.48
N TYR A 50 -15.74 -11.02 -21.30
CA TYR A 50 -16.53 -10.47 -22.40
C TYR A 50 -16.13 -9.04 -22.79
N GLU A 51 -15.67 -8.25 -21.81
CA GLU A 51 -15.29 -6.83 -22.02
C GLU A 51 -13.86 -6.69 -22.55
N SER A 52 -12.93 -7.44 -21.98
CA SER A 52 -11.48 -7.24 -22.17
C SER A 52 -10.75 -8.47 -22.73
N GLY A 53 -11.45 -9.60 -22.91
CA GLY A 53 -10.84 -10.85 -23.38
C GLY A 53 -9.93 -11.52 -22.35
N TRP A 54 -9.98 -11.09 -21.09
CA TRP A 54 -9.16 -11.62 -20.01
C TRP A 54 -9.63 -13.02 -19.65
N HIS A 55 -8.70 -13.96 -19.54
CA HIS A 55 -9.03 -15.34 -19.16
C HIS A 55 -7.89 -15.93 -18.34
N GLU A 56 -8.22 -16.87 -17.45
CA GLU A 56 -7.19 -17.58 -16.68
C GLU A 56 -6.31 -18.41 -17.63
N SER A 57 -4.99 -18.29 -17.42
CA SER A 57 -4.01 -19.20 -18.00
C SER A 57 -3.46 -20.13 -16.94
N LEU A 58 -3.55 -21.43 -17.22
CA LEU A 58 -2.96 -22.49 -16.41
C LEU A 58 -1.50 -22.81 -16.81
N SER A 59 -0.99 -22.15 -17.85
CA SER A 59 0.38 -22.34 -18.34
C SER A 59 1.39 -21.53 -17.53
N ASP A 60 2.50 -22.16 -17.15
CA ASP A 60 3.59 -21.47 -16.45
C ASP A 60 4.34 -20.45 -17.34
N THR A 61 4.20 -20.56 -18.68
CA THR A 61 4.94 -19.74 -19.65
C THR A 61 4.04 -18.86 -20.52
N LYS A 62 2.79 -19.27 -20.78
CA LYS A 62 1.85 -18.54 -21.64
C LYS A 62 0.93 -17.64 -20.83
N TRP A 63 1.41 -16.46 -20.45
CA TRP A 63 0.63 -15.43 -19.75
C TRP A 63 1.06 -14.03 -20.22
N ALA A 64 0.16 -13.06 -20.21
CA ALA A 64 0.45 -11.65 -20.45
C ALA A 64 0.61 -10.91 -19.10
N ILE A 65 -0.27 -11.21 -18.15
CA ILE A 65 -0.23 -10.71 -16.78
C ILE A 65 -0.09 -11.90 -15.83
N LYS A 66 0.76 -11.79 -14.80
CA LYS A 66 0.91 -12.81 -13.77
C LYS A 66 0.80 -12.19 -12.38
N PHE A 67 -0.20 -12.64 -11.63
CA PHE A 67 -0.36 -12.32 -10.22
C PHE A 67 0.45 -13.30 -9.38
N ILE A 68 1.45 -12.77 -8.68
CA ILE A 68 2.32 -13.52 -7.77
C ILE A 68 2.04 -13.14 -6.31
N GLY A 69 2.16 -14.11 -5.42
CA GLY A 69 2.07 -13.90 -3.98
C GLY A 69 3.25 -13.09 -3.45
N LEU A 70 3.07 -12.44 -2.30
CA LEU A 70 4.11 -11.59 -1.69
C LEU A 70 5.38 -12.41 -1.35
N GLU A 71 5.22 -13.64 -0.88
CA GLU A 71 6.32 -14.52 -0.46
C GLU A 71 6.73 -15.54 -1.53
N SER A 72 6.25 -15.39 -2.77
CA SER A 72 6.41 -16.43 -3.79
C SER A 72 7.78 -16.45 -4.47
N HIS A 73 8.51 -15.32 -4.49
CA HIS A 73 9.74 -15.16 -5.29
C HIS A 73 10.78 -14.26 -4.60
N SER A 74 12.07 -14.49 -4.84
CA SER A 74 13.12 -13.53 -4.46
C SER A 74 13.06 -12.28 -5.34
N ASP A 75 13.74 -11.21 -4.94
CA ASP A 75 13.80 -9.97 -5.73
C ASP A 75 14.48 -10.21 -7.09
N GLU A 76 15.52 -11.04 -7.16
CA GLU A 76 16.19 -11.44 -8.41
C GLU A 76 15.19 -12.09 -9.37
N LYS A 77 14.30 -12.94 -8.83
CA LYS A 77 13.28 -13.59 -9.64
C LYS A 77 12.20 -12.62 -10.11
N ILE A 78 11.84 -11.63 -9.30
CA ILE A 78 10.93 -10.55 -9.70
C ILE A 78 11.56 -9.73 -10.83
N TYR A 79 12.85 -9.40 -10.75
CA TYR A 79 13.60 -8.74 -11.83
C TYR A 79 13.58 -9.55 -13.13
N GLU A 80 13.89 -10.86 -13.07
CA GLU A 80 13.83 -11.73 -14.24
C GLU A 80 12.45 -11.76 -14.92
N LEU A 81 11.38 -11.71 -14.12
CA LEU A 81 10.01 -11.71 -14.65
C LEU A 81 9.64 -10.38 -15.31
N LEU A 82 10.04 -9.25 -14.71
CA LEU A 82 9.83 -7.91 -15.26
C LEU A 82 10.65 -7.65 -16.53
N ALA A 83 11.83 -8.25 -16.65
CA ALA A 83 12.69 -8.11 -17.83
C ALA A 83 12.09 -8.74 -19.11
N LYS A 84 11.05 -9.57 -18.99
CA LYS A 84 10.40 -10.21 -20.15
C LYS A 84 9.53 -9.21 -20.90
N LYS A 85 9.90 -8.90 -22.14
CA LYS A 85 9.15 -7.98 -23.00
C LYS A 85 7.67 -8.36 -23.13
N GLY A 86 6.79 -7.38 -22.92
CA GLY A 86 5.33 -7.54 -23.05
C GLY A 86 4.69 -8.40 -21.96
N LYS A 87 5.38 -8.60 -20.83
CA LYS A 87 4.88 -9.30 -19.65
C LYS A 87 4.70 -8.32 -18.49
N ILE A 88 3.66 -8.51 -17.70
CA ILE A 88 3.36 -7.70 -16.52
C ILE A 88 3.23 -8.61 -15.30
N ILE A 89 3.78 -8.18 -14.17
CA ILE A 89 3.55 -8.79 -12.86
C ILE A 89 3.08 -7.72 -11.86
N ASN A 90 2.38 -8.14 -10.81
CA ASN A 90 1.80 -7.24 -9.79
C ASN A 90 2.76 -6.89 -8.64
N ARG A 91 4.08 -6.87 -8.88
CA ARG A 91 5.11 -6.65 -7.85
C ARG A 91 6.29 -5.87 -8.40
N TYR A 92 6.89 -5.07 -7.52
CA TYR A 92 8.21 -4.48 -7.71
C TYR A 92 9.23 -5.19 -6.84
N PRO A 93 10.49 -5.30 -7.28
CA PRO A 93 11.59 -5.76 -6.42
C PRO A 93 11.72 -4.84 -5.21
N GLY A 94 12.04 -5.39 -4.03
CA GLY A 94 12.21 -4.64 -2.80
C GLY A 94 10.92 -4.11 -2.16
N ILE A 95 9.74 -4.38 -2.75
CA ILE A 95 8.44 -3.91 -2.24
C ILE A 95 8.15 -4.38 -0.81
N ARG A 96 8.76 -5.51 -0.39
CA ARG A 96 8.64 -6.02 0.98
C ARG A 96 9.17 -5.04 2.01
N SER A 97 10.26 -4.34 1.69
CA SER A 97 10.89 -3.38 2.60
C SER A 97 9.98 -2.19 2.91
N LEU A 98 9.07 -1.83 1.99
CA LEU A 98 8.03 -0.83 2.24
C LEU A 98 6.89 -1.33 3.15
N GLY A 99 6.63 -2.64 3.13
CA GLY A 99 5.60 -3.27 3.96
C GLY A 99 6.07 -3.69 5.35
N ALA A 100 7.38 -3.90 5.54
CA ALA A 100 7.99 -4.25 6.82
C ALA A 100 8.29 -2.98 7.63
N LYS A 101 7.84 -2.92 8.89
CA LYS A 101 7.85 -1.67 9.68
C LYS A 101 9.28 -1.20 9.99
N ASN A 102 10.16 -2.15 10.29
CA ASN A 102 11.56 -1.91 10.61
C ASN A 102 12.35 -1.46 9.37
N GLU A 103 12.13 -2.09 8.22
CA GLU A 103 12.77 -1.73 6.96
C GLU A 103 12.26 -0.38 6.45
N LEU A 104 10.96 -0.09 6.55
CA LEU A 104 10.42 1.23 6.24
C LEU A 104 11.10 2.32 7.07
N GLN A 105 11.33 2.08 8.37
CA GLN A 105 12.06 3.04 9.20
C GLN A 105 13.51 3.23 8.74
N LYS A 106 14.21 2.15 8.35
CA LYS A 106 15.56 2.25 7.77
C LYS A 106 15.56 3.07 6.47
N LEU A 107 14.58 2.85 5.60
CA LEU A 107 14.41 3.59 4.35
C LEU A 107 14.16 5.08 4.60
N VAL A 108 13.32 5.44 5.58
CA VAL A 108 13.08 6.84 5.96
C VAL A 108 14.35 7.52 6.47
N VAL A 109 15.12 6.84 7.33
CA VAL A 109 16.40 7.35 7.85
C VAL A 109 17.41 7.53 6.71
N MET A 110 17.54 6.53 5.84
CA MET A 110 18.44 6.57 4.69
C MET A 110 18.08 7.71 3.73
N ALA A 111 16.81 7.80 3.33
CA ALA A 111 16.33 8.86 2.43
C ALA A 111 16.64 10.25 2.99
N THR A 112 16.37 10.46 4.27
CA THR A 112 16.64 11.72 4.97
C THR A 112 18.13 12.06 5.05
N ALA A 113 19.00 11.05 5.14
CA ALA A 113 20.45 11.24 5.20
C ALA A 113 21.09 11.57 3.84
N ILE A 114 20.59 10.95 2.75
CA ILE A 114 21.20 11.05 1.43
C ILE A 114 20.65 12.20 0.59
N ASN A 115 19.37 12.55 0.73
CA ASN A 115 18.77 13.60 -0.08
C ASN A 115 18.81 14.95 0.66
N LYS A 116 19.87 15.71 0.42
CA LYS A 116 20.07 17.06 0.95
C LYS A 116 19.51 18.16 0.05
N ALA A 117 19.11 17.82 -1.17
CA ALA A 117 18.59 18.77 -2.16
C ALA A 117 17.14 19.19 -1.87
N VAL A 118 16.41 18.35 -1.14
CA VAL A 118 15.04 18.59 -0.70
C VAL A 118 15.00 18.50 0.82
N ASP A 119 14.21 19.36 1.47
CA ASP A 119 13.92 19.25 2.91
C ASP A 119 12.98 18.06 3.15
N LEU A 120 13.51 16.85 2.97
CA LEU A 120 12.81 15.59 3.22
C LEU A 120 12.26 15.47 4.64
N PRO A 121 12.96 15.92 5.71
CA PRO A 121 12.38 15.94 7.05
C PRO A 121 11.02 16.65 7.10
N LYS A 122 10.87 17.77 6.38
CA LYS A 122 9.60 18.49 6.29
C LYS A 122 8.56 17.72 5.47
N LEU A 123 8.94 17.10 4.36
CA LEU A 123 8.01 16.32 3.53
C LEU A 123 7.54 15.02 4.20
N LEU A 124 8.37 14.42 5.04
CA LEU A 124 8.07 13.17 5.75
C LEU A 124 7.52 13.41 7.17
N ASN A 125 7.12 14.64 7.49
CA ASN A 125 6.62 14.99 8.83
C ASN A 125 5.30 14.30 9.20
N PHE A 126 4.63 13.67 8.23
CA PHE A 126 3.45 12.82 8.44
C PHE A 126 3.81 11.45 9.03
N ILE A 127 5.08 11.04 9.01
CA ILE A 127 5.55 9.80 9.63
C ILE A 127 5.88 10.10 11.10
N PRO A 128 5.18 9.48 12.07
CA PRO A 128 5.51 9.69 13.47
C PRO A 128 6.94 9.20 13.76
N LYS A 129 7.65 9.89 14.67
CA LYS A 129 9.03 9.53 15.03
C LYS A 129 9.11 8.07 15.47
N THR A 130 10.00 7.33 14.83
CA THR A 130 10.07 5.86 14.91
C THR A 130 11.51 5.41 15.21
N PHE A 131 11.66 4.25 15.85
CA PHE A 131 12.91 3.66 16.29
C PHE A 131 12.85 2.14 16.13
N ASN A 132 13.88 1.53 15.56
CA ASN A 132 14.00 0.08 15.52
C ASN A 132 14.64 -0.38 16.83
N PHE A 133 14.00 -1.24 17.59
CA PHE A 133 14.49 -1.72 18.88
C PHE A 133 14.95 -3.18 18.75
N PRO A 134 16.11 -3.56 19.31
CA PRO A 134 16.96 -2.81 20.23
C PRO A 134 17.99 -1.86 19.60
N GLU A 135 18.18 -1.88 18.28
CA GLU A 135 19.23 -1.14 17.55
C GLU A 135 19.29 0.37 17.90
N ASP A 136 18.14 1.03 18.04
CA ASP A 136 17.99 2.45 18.32
C ASP A 136 17.67 2.74 19.80
N LYS A 137 17.91 1.80 20.73
CA LYS A 137 17.55 1.94 22.17
C LYS A 137 18.01 3.26 22.77
N ASP A 138 19.26 3.68 22.53
CA ASP A 138 19.80 4.91 23.08
C ASP A 138 19.19 6.16 22.43
N LYS A 139 18.90 6.12 21.13
CA LYS A 139 18.21 7.21 20.42
C LYS A 139 16.78 7.36 20.95
N PHE A 140 16.09 6.25 21.17
CA PHE A 140 14.78 6.22 21.79
C PHE A 140 14.84 6.80 23.21
N ALA A 141 15.76 6.34 24.07
CA ALA A 141 15.89 6.82 25.45
C ALA A 141 16.12 8.34 25.52
N LYS A 142 17.01 8.87 24.69
CA LYS A 142 17.23 10.32 24.55
C LYS A 142 15.97 11.04 24.09
N SER A 143 15.27 10.50 23.08
CA SER A 143 14.06 11.12 22.56
C SER A 143 12.91 11.12 23.58
N ALA A 144 12.72 10.03 24.32
CA ALA A 144 11.68 9.91 25.34
C ALA A 144 11.95 10.85 26.53
N LYS A 145 13.22 11.04 26.90
CA LYS A 145 13.63 12.03 27.90
C LYS A 145 13.35 13.46 27.45
N ASN A 146 13.73 13.81 26.22
CA ASN A 146 13.60 15.17 25.70
C ASN A 146 12.15 15.57 25.39
N LYS A 147 11.34 14.61 24.90
CA LYS A 147 9.92 14.82 24.59
C LYS A 147 9.08 13.69 25.16
N PRO A 148 8.72 13.77 26.46
CA PRO A 148 7.89 12.76 27.11
C PRO A 148 6.53 12.56 26.41
N GLY A 149 5.92 11.41 26.65
CA GLY A 149 4.56 11.08 26.21
C GLY A 149 4.44 9.63 25.78
N LEU A 150 3.42 9.33 24.99
CA LEU A 150 3.07 7.95 24.67
C LEU A 150 3.77 7.44 23.42
N PHE A 151 4.12 6.17 23.48
CA PHE A 151 4.72 5.40 22.40
C PHE A 151 3.91 4.14 22.16
N ILE A 152 4.05 3.57 20.98
CA ILE A 152 3.47 2.30 20.59
C ILE A 152 4.58 1.38 20.11
N ALA A 153 4.68 0.20 20.73
CA ALA A 153 5.54 -0.89 20.32
C ALA A 153 4.76 -1.84 19.42
N LYS A 154 5.35 -2.22 18.28
CA LYS A 154 4.76 -3.12 17.28
C LYS A 154 5.82 -4.12 16.86
N PRO A 155 5.49 -5.40 16.62
CA PRO A 155 6.42 -6.34 16.01
C PRO A 155 6.94 -5.81 14.67
N SER A 156 8.25 -5.96 14.43
CA SER A 156 8.93 -5.49 13.22
C SER A 156 8.31 -6.07 11.96
N ALA A 157 8.11 -7.39 11.97
CA ALA A 157 7.32 -8.14 11.01
C ALA A 157 6.04 -8.69 11.67
N GLY A 158 4.98 -8.92 10.88
CA GLY A 158 3.69 -9.41 11.38
C GLY A 158 2.53 -8.43 11.17
N GLY A 159 1.31 -8.95 11.34
CA GLY A 159 0.05 -8.26 11.08
C GLY A 159 -1.00 -8.51 12.16
N MET A 160 -2.26 -8.19 11.86
CA MET A 160 -3.45 -8.49 12.67
C MET A 160 -3.58 -7.82 14.04
N GLY A 161 -2.57 -7.06 14.49
CA GLY A 161 -2.67 -6.28 15.73
C GLY A 161 -2.10 -6.99 16.96
N ASP A 162 -1.52 -8.17 16.79
CA ASP A 162 -0.96 -8.94 17.90
C ASP A 162 0.32 -8.32 18.44
N ASN A 163 0.53 -8.48 19.77
CA ASN A 163 1.71 -8.01 20.49
C ASN A 163 2.00 -6.51 20.30
N ILE A 164 0.96 -5.70 20.17
CA ILE A 164 1.05 -4.24 20.14
C ILE A 164 0.82 -3.68 21.54
N TYR A 165 1.66 -2.74 21.97
CA TYR A 165 1.58 -2.12 23.28
C TYR A 165 1.68 -0.61 23.19
N VAL A 166 0.72 0.11 23.76
CA VAL A 166 0.88 1.55 24.01
C VAL A 166 1.48 1.73 25.39
N PHE A 167 2.51 2.55 25.54
CA PHE A 167 3.24 2.70 26.79
C PHE A 167 3.83 4.11 26.95
N LYS A 168 4.16 4.46 28.20
CA LYS A 168 4.87 5.70 28.54
C LYS A 168 6.34 5.45 28.92
N ASP A 169 6.58 4.37 29.67
CA ASP A 169 7.91 3.89 30.04
C ASP A 169 8.14 2.51 29.42
N ILE A 170 9.28 2.33 28.76
CA ILE A 170 9.68 1.08 28.11
C ILE A 170 9.78 -0.09 29.08
N LYS A 171 9.98 0.17 30.38
CA LYS A 171 9.94 -0.85 31.43
C LYS A 171 8.60 -1.57 31.49
N ASN A 172 7.51 -0.94 31.04
CA ASN A 172 6.17 -1.50 31.03
C ASN A 172 5.90 -2.40 29.81
N VAL A 173 6.81 -2.43 28.85
CA VAL A 173 6.76 -3.37 27.72
C VAL A 173 7.36 -4.70 28.19
N PRO A 174 6.70 -5.86 27.97
CA PRO A 174 7.27 -7.16 28.32
C PRO A 174 8.61 -7.41 27.60
N ASP A 175 9.58 -8.03 28.27
CA ASP A 175 10.92 -8.23 27.70
C ASP A 175 10.90 -9.10 26.44
N GLN A 176 10.03 -10.11 26.37
CA GLN A 176 9.79 -10.92 25.18
C GLN A 176 9.36 -10.12 23.93
N VAL A 177 8.81 -8.92 24.11
CA VAL A 177 8.38 -8.04 23.01
C VAL A 177 9.53 -7.13 22.58
N LYS A 178 10.54 -6.93 23.44
CA LYS A 178 11.67 -6.04 23.21
C LYS A 178 12.77 -6.66 22.33
N GLU A 179 12.61 -7.90 21.89
CA GLU A 179 13.65 -8.60 21.12
C GLU A 179 13.65 -8.18 19.64
N ASP A 180 12.48 -7.90 19.05
CA ASP A 180 12.36 -7.41 17.67
C ASP A 180 11.09 -6.58 17.48
N MET A 181 11.21 -5.25 17.64
CA MET A 181 10.06 -4.35 17.51
C MET A 181 10.42 -2.98 16.97
N VAL A 182 9.40 -2.32 16.43
CA VAL A 182 9.42 -0.92 16.09
C VAL A 182 8.68 -0.13 17.16
N ILE A 183 9.38 0.82 17.79
CA ILE A 183 8.79 1.81 18.70
C ILE A 183 8.49 3.06 17.91
N GLN A 184 7.26 3.56 18.01
CA GLN A 184 6.82 4.76 17.32
C GLN A 184 6.09 5.71 18.27
N ARG A 185 6.17 7.03 18.03
CA ARG A 185 5.37 8.01 18.79
C ARG A 185 3.88 7.73 18.57
N TYR A 186 3.13 7.61 19.66
CA TYR A 186 1.68 7.42 19.58
C TYR A 186 0.96 8.74 19.30
N ILE A 187 -0.08 8.69 18.47
CA ILE A 187 -0.93 9.85 18.16
C ILE A 187 -2.00 9.94 19.24
N GLU A 188 -1.76 10.80 20.24
CA GLU A 188 -2.58 10.86 21.46
C GLU A 188 -3.95 11.54 21.25
N LYS A 189 -4.06 12.36 20.19
CA LYS A 189 -5.27 13.10 19.81
C LYS A 189 -5.66 12.74 18.36
N PRO A 190 -6.13 11.51 18.10
CA PRO A 190 -6.62 11.15 16.78
C PRO A 190 -7.88 11.97 16.44
N PHE A 191 -8.14 12.16 15.16
CA PHE A 191 -9.46 12.62 14.72
C PHE A 191 -10.48 11.50 14.97
N LEU A 192 -11.65 11.88 15.49
CA LEU A 192 -12.71 10.96 15.89
C LEU A 192 -13.97 11.26 15.09
N ILE A 193 -14.73 10.23 14.75
CA ILE A 193 -16.10 10.35 14.23
C ILE A 193 -16.99 9.63 15.23
N ASP A 194 -18.01 10.31 15.75
CA ASP A 194 -18.92 9.81 16.78
C ASP A 194 -18.19 9.21 18.00
N GLY A 195 -17.05 9.82 18.36
CA GLY A 195 -16.21 9.38 19.47
C GLY A 195 -15.36 8.13 19.18
N LEU A 196 -15.47 7.53 17.99
CA LEU A 196 -14.69 6.35 17.59
C LEU A 196 -13.40 6.77 16.89
N LYS A 197 -12.30 6.13 17.30
CA LYS A 197 -11.03 6.16 16.57
C LYS A 197 -11.15 5.29 15.33
N PHE A 198 -10.52 5.70 14.24
CA PHE A 198 -10.50 4.93 13.00
C PHE A 198 -9.17 5.07 12.26
N ASP A 199 -8.95 4.19 11.30
CA ASP A 199 -7.88 4.32 10.31
C ASP A 199 -8.43 4.26 8.88
N LEU A 200 -7.67 4.81 7.94
CA LEU A 200 -7.99 4.79 6.51
C LEU A 200 -7.10 3.79 5.78
N ARG A 201 -7.73 2.89 5.03
CA ARG A 201 -7.09 2.07 4.00
C ARG A 201 -7.28 2.74 2.66
N MET A 202 -6.18 3.29 2.14
CA MET A 202 -6.11 3.81 0.78
C MET A 202 -5.46 2.76 -0.14
N TYR A 203 -5.86 2.73 -1.40
CA TYR A 203 -5.30 1.84 -2.41
C TYR A 203 -4.53 2.64 -3.45
N VAL A 204 -3.24 2.35 -3.59
CA VAL A 204 -2.37 2.99 -4.58
C VAL A 204 -1.82 1.92 -5.51
N VAL A 205 -1.93 2.14 -6.81
CA VAL A 205 -1.28 1.32 -7.84
C VAL A 205 -0.09 2.06 -8.42
N LEU A 206 1.05 1.39 -8.45
CA LEU A 206 2.24 1.84 -9.17
C LEU A 206 2.25 1.11 -10.52
N THR A 207 2.28 1.84 -11.62
CA THR A 207 2.15 1.26 -12.97
C THR A 207 3.48 1.16 -13.71
N GLY A 208 4.51 1.89 -13.27
CA GLY A 208 5.83 1.84 -13.89
C GLY A 208 6.71 3.00 -13.48
N MET A 209 7.89 3.01 -14.09
CA MET A 209 8.76 4.17 -14.12
C MET A 209 8.99 4.57 -15.57
N GLU A 210 8.83 5.85 -15.87
CA GLU A 210 9.10 6.45 -17.19
C GLU A 210 10.00 7.66 -16.97
N ASP A 211 11.15 7.69 -17.64
CA ASP A 211 12.18 8.74 -17.52
C ASP A 211 12.60 9.06 -16.07
N GLY A 212 12.67 8.03 -15.23
CA GLY A 212 13.04 8.15 -13.82
C GLY A 212 11.91 8.61 -12.90
N ASN A 213 10.71 8.84 -13.42
CA ASN A 213 9.52 9.20 -12.64
C ASN A 213 8.65 7.97 -12.36
N ILE A 214 8.17 7.84 -11.12
CA ILE A 214 7.23 6.79 -10.73
C ILE A 214 5.81 7.25 -11.05
N HIS A 215 5.05 6.43 -11.77
CA HIS A 215 3.64 6.69 -12.03
C HIS A 215 2.79 5.97 -10.96
N ALA A 216 2.05 6.75 -10.18
CA ALA A 216 1.23 6.29 -9.07
C ALA A 216 -0.20 6.82 -9.21
N PHE A 217 -1.19 5.94 -9.00
CA PHE A 217 -2.61 6.30 -9.01
C PHE A 217 -3.24 5.91 -7.69
N LEU A 218 -3.94 6.86 -7.07
CA LEU A 218 -4.77 6.65 -5.89
C LEU A 218 -6.17 6.27 -6.36
N ALA A 219 -6.73 5.19 -5.82
CA ALA A 219 -8.12 4.84 -6.08
C ALA A 219 -9.05 5.86 -5.41
N ASP A 220 -10.15 6.20 -6.09
CA ASP A 220 -11.18 7.11 -5.54
C ASP A 220 -11.84 6.52 -4.29
N GLU A 221 -11.92 5.19 -4.23
CA GLU A 221 -12.52 4.43 -3.14
C GLU A 221 -11.47 3.86 -2.17
N GLY A 222 -11.84 3.78 -0.90
CA GLY A 222 -11.03 3.23 0.18
C GLY A 222 -11.89 2.62 1.29
N LEU A 223 -11.28 2.24 2.41
CA LEU A 223 -12.02 1.75 3.58
C LEU A 223 -11.67 2.57 4.82
N ALA A 224 -12.67 3.06 5.54
CA ALA A 224 -12.52 3.53 6.90
C ALA A 224 -12.80 2.37 7.88
N ARG A 225 -11.88 2.11 8.79
CA ARG A 225 -11.99 1.02 9.78
C ARG A 225 -12.11 1.62 11.16
N PHE A 226 -13.29 1.51 11.76
CA PHE A 226 -13.60 2.06 13.06
C PHE A 226 -13.27 1.07 14.18
N CYS A 227 -12.80 1.59 15.31
CA CYS A 227 -12.78 0.87 16.57
C CYS A 227 -14.22 0.54 16.99
N THR A 228 -14.38 -0.54 17.76
CA THR A 228 -15.70 -0.97 18.26
C THR A 228 -16.12 -0.24 19.53
N GLU A 229 -15.19 0.44 20.21
CA GLU A 229 -15.41 1.15 21.46
C GLU A 229 -15.03 2.62 21.32
N PRO A 230 -15.71 3.55 22.04
CA PRO A 230 -15.34 4.95 22.11
C PRO A 230 -13.88 5.15 22.50
N TYR A 231 -13.20 6.08 21.82
CA TYR A 231 -11.84 6.43 22.15
C TYR A 231 -11.76 7.09 23.51
N VAL A 232 -11.01 6.47 24.41
CA VAL A 232 -10.68 7.02 25.72
C VAL A 232 -9.21 7.38 25.76
N LYS A 233 -8.88 8.49 26.44
CA LYS A 233 -7.48 8.89 26.63
C LYS A 233 -6.70 7.73 27.25
N VAL A 234 -5.51 7.48 26.70
CA VAL A 234 -4.66 6.39 27.17
C VAL A 234 -4.21 6.66 28.60
N THR A 235 -4.40 5.68 29.47
CA THR A 235 -3.95 5.62 30.86
C THR A 235 -3.28 4.28 31.11
N PRO A 236 -2.50 4.12 32.19
CA PRO A 236 -1.92 2.81 32.52
C PRO A 236 -2.93 1.66 32.59
N ALA A 237 -4.21 1.95 32.88
CA ALA A 237 -5.27 0.96 32.96
C ALA A 237 -5.76 0.44 31.59
N ASN A 238 -5.49 1.14 30.48
CA ASN A 238 -6.02 0.79 29.16
C ASN A 238 -4.95 0.67 28.06
N PHE A 239 -3.67 0.50 28.43
CA PHE A 239 -2.54 0.39 27.49
C PHE A 239 -2.64 -0.72 26.43
N ARG A 240 -3.50 -1.74 26.64
CA ARG A 240 -3.71 -2.84 25.70
C ARG A 240 -4.98 -2.71 24.84
N ASN A 241 -5.88 -1.76 25.15
CA ASN A 241 -7.20 -1.65 24.53
C ASN A 241 -7.35 -0.29 23.81
N GLN A 242 -6.42 0.03 22.90
CA GLN A 242 -6.28 1.34 22.25
C GLN A 242 -6.11 1.24 20.73
#